data_AF-A0AAP0RYJ4-F1
#
_entry.id   AF-A0AAP0RYJ4-F1
#
_cell.length_a   1.000
_cell.length_b   1.000
_cell.length_c   1.000
_cell.angle_alpha   90.00
_cell.angle_beta   90.00
_cell.angle_gamma   90.00
#
_symmetry.space_group_name_H-M   'P 1'
#
loop_
_entity.id
_entity.type
_entity.pdbx_description
1 polymer ?
#
loop_
_entity_poly.entity_id
_entity_poly.type
_entity_poly.pdbx_seq_one_letter_code
_entity_poly.pdbx_strand_id
1 'polypeptide(L)'
;MFATMLIFCEVTNPCDLWAKYCEIFVDDLYLRSIRELGNMALELPHDELKNMALCEIENILNKSDRAFSGTAVLFGEDFRKLLPVVPKKSREGIVVASLQRSDLWAECHVFRLTTNMRVSLGNLTDETRKEVEDFSKWILDVGDGILPSLPLSANGESNWIRIPNDLLIKDQGRGIQVLIDDIYPNLKEHYLDSSYLQKRAILAPKNVDVDEIN
;
A
#
# COMPACT_ATOMS: atom_id res chain seq x y z
N MET A 1 17.67 -0.13 -6.15
CA MET A 1 16.75 -0.40 -5.02
C MET A 1 17.12 -1.69 -4.28
N PHE A 2 17.32 -2.83 -4.97
CA PHE A 2 17.68 -4.11 -4.33
C PHE A 2 18.94 -4.05 -3.44
N ALA A 3 20.07 -3.58 -3.95
CA ALA A 3 21.31 -3.44 -3.17
C ALA A 3 21.11 -2.56 -1.92
N THR A 4 20.31 -1.50 -2.03
CA THR A 4 20.00 -0.62 -0.89
C THR A 4 19.10 -1.31 0.13
N MET A 5 18.15 -2.15 -0.29
CA MET A 5 17.39 -3.00 0.64
C MET A 5 18.30 -3.98 1.37
N LEU A 6 19.35 -4.51 0.73
CA LEU A 6 20.32 -5.38 1.41
C LEU A 6 21.16 -4.64 2.45
N ILE A 7 21.51 -3.36 2.22
CA ILE A 7 22.33 -2.57 3.14
C ILE A 7 21.49 -2.06 4.32
N PHE A 8 20.27 -1.58 4.06
CA PHE A 8 19.52 -0.75 5.01
C PHE A 8 18.18 -1.35 5.48
N CYS A 9 17.78 -2.50 4.94
CA CYS A 9 16.62 -3.23 5.41
C CYS A 9 17.05 -4.60 5.96
N GLU A 10 16.36 -5.10 7.00
CA GLU A 10 16.53 -6.48 7.47
C GLU A 10 15.91 -7.45 6.45
N VAL A 11 16.72 -7.89 5.47
CA VAL A 11 16.31 -8.91 4.51
C VAL A 11 16.62 -10.30 5.08
N THR A 12 15.56 -11.06 5.40
CA THR A 12 15.69 -12.37 6.06
C THR A 12 16.36 -13.43 5.17
N ASN A 13 16.06 -13.42 3.85
CA ASN A 13 16.71 -14.30 2.88
C ASN A 13 16.98 -13.52 1.57
N PRO A 14 18.19 -12.95 1.40
CA PRO A 14 18.59 -12.24 0.19
C PRO A 14 18.52 -13.08 -1.08
N CYS A 15 18.82 -14.38 -1.00
CA CYS A 15 18.81 -15.28 -2.14
C CYS A 15 17.39 -15.53 -2.65
N ASP A 16 16.42 -15.74 -1.75
CA ASP A 16 15.01 -15.88 -2.15
C ASP A 16 14.46 -14.59 -2.75
N LEU A 17 14.85 -13.44 -2.18
CA LEU A 17 14.45 -12.13 -2.70
C LEU A 17 15.03 -11.90 -4.11
N TRP A 18 16.30 -12.24 -4.32
CA TRP A 18 16.93 -12.22 -5.65
C TRP A 18 16.20 -13.14 -6.61
N ALA A 19 16.02 -14.42 -6.27
CA ALA A 19 15.38 -15.39 -7.13
C ALA A 19 13.96 -14.95 -7.56
N LYS A 20 13.20 -14.34 -6.64
CA LYS A 20 11.83 -13.89 -6.89
C LYS A 20 11.73 -12.65 -7.78
N TYR A 21 12.68 -11.72 -7.68
CA TYR A 21 12.58 -10.40 -8.32
C TYR A 21 13.69 -10.10 -9.34
N CYS A 22 14.65 -11.00 -9.55
CA CYS A 22 15.80 -10.80 -10.44
C CYS A 22 15.38 -10.39 -11.85
N GLU A 23 14.33 -10.99 -12.40
CA GLU A 23 13.77 -10.69 -13.72
C GLU A 23 13.40 -9.21 -13.87
N ILE A 24 12.76 -8.62 -12.85
CA ILE A 24 12.39 -7.20 -12.84
C ILE A 24 13.64 -6.30 -12.77
N PHE A 25 14.70 -6.75 -12.08
CA PHE A 25 15.93 -5.97 -11.97
C PHE A 25 16.76 -6.00 -13.25
N VAL A 26 16.75 -7.12 -13.99
CA VAL A 26 17.47 -7.22 -15.26
C VAL A 26 16.75 -6.53 -16.42
N ASP A 27 15.43 -6.33 -16.33
CA ASP A 27 14.67 -5.61 -17.37
C ASP A 27 15.19 -4.18 -17.62
N ASP A 28 15.47 -3.40 -16.56
CA ASP A 28 16.00 -2.03 -16.72
C ASP A 28 17.44 -2.06 -17.30
N LEU A 29 18.24 -3.05 -16.90
CA LEU A 29 19.59 -3.23 -17.42
C LEU A 29 19.58 -3.61 -18.89
N TYR A 30 18.70 -4.52 -19.30
CA TYR A 30 18.52 -4.89 -20.70
C TYR A 30 18.12 -3.69 -21.56
N LEU A 31 17.17 -2.87 -21.08
CA LEU A 31 16.77 -1.65 -21.77
C LEU A 31 17.91 -0.63 -21.90
N ARG A 32 18.77 -0.50 -20.88
CA ARG A 32 19.99 0.33 -20.97
C ARG A 32 21.00 -0.23 -21.95
N SER A 33 21.25 -1.54 -21.90
CA SER A 33 22.16 -2.22 -22.84
C SER A 33 21.70 -2.03 -24.28
N ILE A 34 20.40 -2.10 -24.59
CA ILE A 34 19.88 -1.78 -25.93
C ILE A 34 20.18 -0.34 -26.33
N ARG A 35 20.01 0.62 -25.41
CA ARG A 35 20.29 2.03 -25.68
C ARG A 35 21.77 2.32 -25.93
N GLU A 36 22.66 1.61 -25.25
CA GLU A 36 24.10 1.84 -25.31
C GLU A 36 24.82 1.00 -26.38
N LEU A 37 24.42 -0.26 -26.55
CA LEU A 37 25.08 -1.24 -27.45
C LEU A 37 24.31 -1.49 -28.75
N GLY A 38 23.08 -0.97 -28.88
CA GLY A 38 22.24 -1.17 -30.06
C GLY A 38 21.94 -2.65 -30.31
N ASN A 39 22.06 -3.10 -31.56
CA ASN A 39 21.72 -4.48 -31.97
C ASN A 39 22.56 -5.56 -31.28
N MET A 40 23.71 -5.23 -30.68
CA MET A 40 24.52 -6.20 -29.92
C MET A 40 23.82 -6.65 -28.62
N ALA A 41 22.91 -5.84 -28.07
CA ALA A 41 22.19 -6.20 -26.84
C ALA A 41 21.14 -7.30 -27.06
N LEU A 42 20.66 -7.51 -28.29
CA LEU A 42 19.67 -8.55 -28.64
C LEU A 42 20.25 -9.97 -28.55
N GLU A 43 21.57 -10.11 -28.51
CA GLU A 43 22.27 -11.41 -28.43
C GLU A 43 22.71 -11.75 -27.01
N LEU A 44 22.51 -10.87 -26.02
CA LEU A 44 22.94 -11.10 -24.64
C LEU A 44 22.13 -12.24 -24.00
N PRO A 45 22.78 -13.35 -23.59
CA PRO A 45 22.11 -14.41 -22.86
C PRO A 45 21.58 -13.93 -21.50
N HIS A 46 20.46 -14.51 -21.08
CA HIS A 46 19.78 -14.14 -19.84
C HIS A 46 20.66 -14.26 -18.58
N ASP A 47 21.51 -15.29 -18.54
CA ASP A 47 22.44 -15.51 -17.43
C ASP A 47 23.54 -14.43 -17.38
N GLU A 48 23.89 -13.86 -18.52
CA GLU A 48 24.86 -12.77 -18.60
C GLU A 48 24.26 -11.46 -18.04
N LEU A 49 22.99 -11.17 -18.35
CA LEU A 49 22.25 -10.06 -17.76
C LEU A 49 22.16 -10.19 -16.22
N LYS A 50 21.91 -11.41 -15.72
CA LYS A 50 21.89 -11.68 -14.28
C LYS A 50 23.25 -11.46 -13.63
N ASN A 51 24.33 -11.91 -14.25
CA ASN A 51 25.70 -11.70 -13.76
C ASN A 51 26.07 -10.21 -13.78
N MET A 52 25.71 -9.47 -14.83
CA MET A 52 25.92 -8.02 -14.88
C MET A 52 25.15 -7.30 -13.77
N ALA A 53 23.90 -7.70 -13.51
CA ALA A 53 23.11 -7.15 -12.42
C ALA A 53 23.73 -7.43 -11.04
N LEU A 54 24.29 -8.62 -10.82
CA LEU A 54 25.03 -8.95 -9.59
C LEU A 54 26.31 -8.13 -9.45
N CYS A 55 27.07 -7.91 -10.53
CA CYS A 55 28.25 -7.01 -10.52
C CYS A 55 27.86 -5.57 -10.21
N GLU A 56 26.73 -5.07 -10.73
CA GLU A 56 26.20 -3.74 -10.41
C GLU A 56 25.84 -3.64 -8.92
N ILE A 57 25.18 -4.68 -8.39
CA ILE A 57 24.84 -4.78 -6.97
C ILE A 57 26.11 -4.79 -6.12
N GLU A 58 27.09 -5.62 -6.44
CA GLU A 58 28.38 -5.66 -5.75
C GLU A 58 29.07 -4.29 -5.78
N ASN A 59 29.09 -3.61 -6.92
CA ASN A 59 29.62 -2.26 -7.04
C ASN A 59 28.87 -1.25 -6.15
N ILE A 60 27.55 -1.37 -6.00
CA ILE A 60 26.74 -0.52 -5.12
C ILE A 60 27.03 -0.83 -3.65
N LEU A 61 27.10 -2.12 -3.28
CA LEU A 61 27.45 -2.57 -1.93
C LEU A 61 28.85 -2.10 -1.53
N ASN A 62 29.78 -2.05 -2.49
CA ASN A 62 31.15 -1.59 -2.29
C ASN A 62 31.34 -0.07 -2.43
N LYS A 63 30.29 0.69 -2.81
CA LYS A 63 30.36 2.16 -3.01
C LYS A 63 29.60 2.94 -1.95
N SER A 64 30.40 3.62 -1.12
CA SER A 64 30.05 4.75 -0.24
C SER A 64 29.09 4.45 0.92
N ASP A 65 29.38 5.04 2.08
CA ASP A 65 28.52 5.02 3.26
C ASP A 65 27.25 5.90 3.14
N ARG A 66 26.95 6.42 1.94
CA ARG A 66 25.78 7.27 1.70
C ARG A 66 24.61 6.44 1.20
N ALA A 67 23.40 6.72 1.73
CA ALA A 67 22.19 6.08 1.24
C ALA A 67 22.06 6.20 -0.30
N PHE A 68 21.60 5.10 -0.93
CA PHE A 68 21.40 4.99 -2.39
C PHE A 68 22.63 5.39 -3.24
N SER A 69 23.86 5.25 -2.71
CA SER A 69 25.10 5.67 -3.36
C SER A 69 25.06 7.13 -3.84
N GLY A 70 24.35 8.00 -3.10
CA GLY A 70 24.17 9.42 -3.43
C GLY A 70 23.12 9.71 -4.51
N THR A 71 22.39 8.69 -4.99
CA THR A 71 21.28 8.90 -5.92
C THR A 71 20.07 9.49 -5.19
N ALA A 72 19.48 10.56 -5.72
CA ALA A 72 18.24 11.10 -5.18
C ALA A 72 17.08 10.11 -5.41
N VAL A 73 16.39 9.73 -4.33
CA VAL A 73 15.21 8.85 -4.35
C VAL A 73 14.02 9.58 -3.76
N LEU A 74 12.88 9.50 -4.45
CA LEU A 74 11.61 10.06 -3.98
C LEU A 74 10.63 8.93 -3.65
N PHE A 75 10.15 8.90 -2.41
CA PHE A 75 9.05 8.05 -1.98
C PHE A 75 7.73 8.83 -2.07
N GLY A 76 6.75 8.29 -2.79
CA GLY A 76 5.45 8.94 -3.03
C GLY A 76 4.28 8.19 -2.39
N GLU A 77 4.51 7.53 -1.26
CA GLU A 77 3.50 6.67 -0.61
C GLU A 77 2.67 7.43 0.44
N ASP A 78 1.46 6.93 0.73
CA ASP A 78 0.67 7.38 1.87
C ASP A 78 0.90 6.41 3.04
N PHE A 79 1.70 6.84 4.01
CA PHE A 79 2.09 6.02 5.17
C PHE A 79 0.94 5.73 6.16
N ARG A 80 -0.26 6.28 5.93
CA ARG A 80 -1.48 5.93 6.67
C ARG A 80 -2.18 4.70 6.10
N LYS A 81 -1.68 4.16 4.99
CA LYS A 81 -2.14 2.90 4.40
C LYS A 81 -1.64 1.70 5.22
N LEU A 82 -1.99 0.50 4.74
CA LEU A 82 -1.60 -0.76 5.36
C LEU A 82 -0.09 -0.86 5.55
N LEU A 83 0.32 -1.34 6.71
CA LEU A 83 1.70 -1.71 7.01
C LEU A 83 2.17 -2.87 6.09
N PRO A 84 3.49 -3.06 5.91
CA PRO A 84 4.01 -4.17 5.14
C PRO A 84 3.50 -5.52 5.69
N VAL A 85 3.11 -6.41 4.79
CA VAL A 85 2.73 -7.77 5.17
C VAL A 85 4.01 -8.56 5.43
N VAL A 86 4.31 -8.82 6.70
CA VAL A 86 5.45 -9.65 7.11
C VAL A 86 4.93 -10.95 7.71
N PRO A 87 4.89 -12.05 6.93
CA PRO A 87 4.31 -13.30 7.38
C PRO A 87 4.94 -13.79 8.68
N LYS A 88 4.10 -14.31 9.59
CA LYS A 88 4.52 -14.92 10.87
C LYS A 88 5.23 -13.97 11.85
N LYS A 89 5.23 -12.66 11.62
CA LYS A 89 5.72 -11.67 12.58
C LYS A 89 4.60 -11.15 13.48
N SER A 90 4.98 -10.67 14.67
CA SER A 90 4.07 -9.95 15.58
C SER A 90 3.76 -8.55 15.05
N ARG A 91 2.82 -7.85 15.70
CA ARG A 91 2.48 -6.46 15.38
C ARG A 91 3.71 -5.55 15.46
N GLU A 92 4.52 -5.73 16.49
CA GLU A 92 5.76 -4.98 16.69
C GLU A 92 6.78 -5.29 15.60
N GLY A 93 6.91 -6.57 15.22
CA GLY A 93 7.79 -6.98 14.11
C GLY A 93 7.38 -6.37 12.77
N ILE A 94 6.08 -6.24 12.52
CA ILE A 94 5.56 -5.56 11.32
C ILE A 94 5.90 -4.05 11.36
N VAL A 95 5.75 -3.40 12.51
CA VAL A 95 6.10 -1.98 12.68
C VAL A 95 7.59 -1.76 12.47
N VAL A 96 8.45 -2.60 13.06
CA VAL A 96 9.92 -2.52 12.89
C VAL A 96 10.34 -2.69 11.44
N ALA A 97 9.62 -3.48 10.65
CA ALA A 97 9.88 -3.65 9.22
C ALA A 97 9.44 -2.46 8.35
N SER A 98 8.73 -1.47 8.90
CA SER A 98 8.28 -0.30 8.14
C SER A 98 9.43 0.66 7.81
N LEU A 99 9.34 1.36 6.67
CA LEU A 99 10.34 2.34 6.24
C LEU A 99 10.59 3.41 7.32
N GLN A 100 9.54 3.83 8.02
CA GLN A 100 9.62 4.83 9.09
C GLN A 100 10.45 4.38 10.31
N ARG A 101 10.78 3.09 10.39
CA ARG A 101 11.62 2.50 11.45
C ARG A 101 13.01 2.09 10.94
N SER A 102 13.27 2.22 9.64
CA SER A 102 14.61 2.02 9.06
C SER A 102 15.52 3.20 9.38
N ASP A 103 16.82 2.94 9.48
CA ASP A 103 17.85 3.97 9.65
C ASP A 103 17.84 4.99 8.48
N LEU A 104 17.39 4.57 7.29
CA LEU A 104 17.22 5.46 6.13
C LEU A 104 16.23 6.60 6.39
N TRP A 105 15.27 6.41 7.29
CA TRP A 105 14.27 7.43 7.57
C TRP A 105 14.90 8.72 8.11
N ALA A 106 16.03 8.61 8.82
CA ALA A 106 16.77 9.77 9.34
C ALA A 106 17.38 10.64 8.23
N GLU A 107 17.66 10.06 7.07
CA GLU A 107 18.18 10.76 5.89
C GLU A 107 17.05 11.31 4.99
N CYS A 108 15.79 10.90 5.23
CA CYS A 108 14.65 11.28 4.41
C CYS A 108 14.16 12.69 4.73
N HIS A 109 13.96 13.49 3.69
CA HIS A 109 13.27 14.78 3.80
C HIS A 109 11.78 14.59 3.51
N VAL A 110 10.94 14.89 4.50
CA VAL A 110 9.49 14.63 4.40
C VAL A 110 8.75 15.85 3.83
N PHE A 111 8.17 15.69 2.65
CA PHE A 111 7.23 16.65 2.06
C PHE A 111 5.80 16.14 2.24
N ARG A 112 4.91 16.98 2.76
CA ARG A 112 3.49 16.64 2.96
C ARG A 112 2.62 17.32 1.92
N LEU A 113 1.84 16.53 1.19
CA LEU A 113 0.77 17.04 0.33
C LEU A 113 -0.52 17.15 1.14
N THR A 114 -1.10 18.34 1.19
CA THR A 114 -2.30 18.64 2.00
C THR A 114 -3.57 18.79 1.16
N THR A 115 -3.44 19.00 -0.15
CA THR A 115 -4.59 19.19 -1.05
C THR A 115 -4.99 17.87 -1.71
N ASN A 116 -6.22 17.42 -1.45
CA ASN A 116 -6.79 16.25 -2.12
C ASN A 116 -7.36 16.63 -3.50
N MET A 117 -6.65 16.28 -4.57
CA MET A 117 -7.08 16.57 -5.95
C MET A 117 -8.11 15.58 -6.52
N ARG A 118 -8.36 14.44 -5.84
CA ARG A 118 -9.35 13.44 -6.29
C ARG A 118 -10.76 13.88 -5.93
N VAL A 119 -10.91 14.62 -4.84
CA VAL A 119 -12.17 15.22 -4.41
C VAL A 119 -12.31 16.57 -5.13
N SER A 120 -12.68 16.52 -6.41
CA SER A 120 -12.96 17.73 -7.19
C SER A 120 -14.37 18.22 -6.87
N LEU A 121 -14.48 19.34 -6.15
CA LEU A 121 -15.72 19.97 -5.69
C LEU A 121 -16.54 20.67 -6.80
N GLY A 122 -16.51 20.16 -8.04
CA GLY A 122 -17.26 20.75 -9.16
C GLY A 122 -18.77 20.52 -9.01
N ASN A 123 -19.58 21.58 -9.13
CA ASN A 123 -21.06 21.55 -9.11
C ASN A 123 -21.71 20.87 -7.89
N LEU A 124 -21.08 20.88 -6.72
CA LEU A 124 -21.71 20.43 -5.47
C LEU A 124 -22.50 21.58 -4.80
N THR A 125 -23.62 21.25 -4.16
CA THR A 125 -24.30 22.17 -3.25
C THR A 125 -23.43 22.44 -2.01
N ASP A 126 -23.74 23.49 -1.27
CA ASP A 126 -23.00 23.83 -0.05
C ASP A 126 -23.13 22.72 1.01
N GLU A 127 -24.27 22.03 1.06
CA GLU A 127 -24.50 20.89 1.95
C GLU A 127 -23.60 19.70 1.61
N THR A 128 -23.60 19.25 0.34
CA THR A 128 -22.77 18.12 -0.08
C THR A 128 -21.29 18.44 0.04
N ARG A 129 -20.89 19.70 -0.19
CA ARG A 129 -19.50 20.13 0.05
C ARG A 129 -19.11 19.93 1.50
N LYS A 130 -19.97 20.35 2.43
CA LYS A 130 -19.71 20.20 3.86
C LYS A 130 -19.64 18.73 4.29
N GLU A 131 -20.53 17.88 3.80
CA GLU A 131 -20.49 16.43 4.08
C GLU A 131 -19.17 15.79 3.63
N VAL A 132 -18.72 16.16 2.42
CA VAL A 132 -17.44 15.67 1.87
C VAL A 132 -16.25 16.19 2.67
N GLU A 133 -16.27 17.44 3.11
CA GLU A 133 -15.23 18.03 3.97
C GLU A 133 -15.19 17.35 5.34
N ASP A 134 -16.35 17.15 5.99
CA ASP A 134 -16.48 16.51 7.29
C ASP A 134 -15.99 15.05 7.23
N PHE A 135 -16.39 14.29 6.20
CA PHE A 135 -15.89 12.92 5.97
C PHE A 135 -14.38 12.90 5.69
N SER A 136 -13.89 13.80 4.83
CA SER A 136 -12.46 13.91 4.50
C SER A 136 -11.62 14.22 5.74
N LYS A 137 -12.11 15.10 6.60
CA LYS A 137 -11.45 15.40 7.87
C LYS A 137 -11.46 14.18 8.79
N TRP A 138 -12.61 13.52 8.94
CA TRP A 138 -12.72 12.36 9.81
C TRP A 138 -11.77 11.23 9.39
N ILE A 139 -11.69 10.88 8.10
CA ILE A 139 -10.80 9.81 7.64
C ILE A 139 -9.31 10.19 7.79
N LEU A 140 -8.96 11.47 7.67
CA LEU A 140 -7.60 11.95 7.95
C LEU A 140 -7.28 11.83 9.44
N ASP A 141 -8.19 12.23 10.33
CA ASP A 141 -8.01 12.12 11.77
C ASP A 141 -7.89 10.64 12.22
N VAL A 142 -8.56 9.70 11.52
CA VAL A 142 -8.35 8.25 11.70
C VAL A 142 -6.91 7.86 11.33
N GLY A 143 -6.46 8.23 10.13
CA GLY A 143 -5.14 7.86 9.61
C GLY A 143 -3.98 8.47 10.41
N ASP A 144 -4.16 9.69 10.93
CA ASP A 144 -3.17 10.38 11.75
C ASP A 144 -3.20 9.96 13.23
N GLY A 145 -4.13 9.07 13.62
CA GLY A 145 -4.27 8.60 14.99
C GLY A 145 -4.72 9.68 15.98
N ILE A 146 -5.44 10.70 15.49
CA ILE A 146 -5.91 11.85 16.29
C ILE A 146 -7.20 11.49 17.04
N LEU A 147 -8.03 10.60 16.46
CA LEU A 147 -9.30 10.24 17.08
C LEU A 147 -9.10 9.59 18.45
N PRO A 148 -10.02 9.85 19.42
CA PRO A 148 -9.96 9.23 20.72
C PRO A 148 -10.00 7.71 20.60
N SER A 149 -9.03 7.04 21.22
CA SER A 149 -9.07 5.59 21.36
C SER A 149 -9.96 5.20 22.52
N LEU A 150 -10.84 4.23 22.26
CA LEU A 150 -11.85 3.76 23.19
C LEU A 150 -11.56 2.30 23.55
N PRO A 151 -11.77 1.90 24.82
CA PRO A 151 -11.79 0.50 25.19
C PRO A 151 -13.18 -0.10 24.92
N LEU A 152 -13.25 -1.33 24.41
CA LEU A 152 -14.53 -2.05 24.26
C LEU A 152 -15.07 -2.63 25.57
N SER A 153 -14.18 -2.85 26.54
CA SER A 153 -14.52 -3.40 27.85
C SER A 153 -13.77 -2.63 28.93
N ALA A 154 -14.26 -2.65 30.17
CA ALA A 154 -13.69 -1.87 31.27
C ALA A 154 -12.18 -2.12 31.51
N ASN A 155 -11.68 -3.29 31.11
CA ASN A 155 -10.28 -3.70 31.27
C ASN A 155 -9.57 -3.92 29.91
N GLY A 156 -10.18 -3.49 28.80
CA GLY A 156 -9.64 -3.66 27.46
C GLY A 156 -8.62 -2.60 27.08
N GLU A 157 -7.78 -2.91 26.09
CA GLU A 157 -6.93 -1.89 25.47
C GLU A 157 -7.78 -0.83 24.77
N SER A 158 -7.39 0.43 24.89
CA SER A 158 -7.98 1.53 24.13
C SER A 158 -7.45 1.52 22.71
N ASN A 159 -8.08 0.71 21.85
CA ASN A 159 -7.68 0.53 20.45
C ASN A 159 -8.87 0.58 19.47
N TRP A 160 -10.04 1.03 19.93
CA TRP A 160 -11.24 1.22 19.09
C TRP A 160 -11.49 2.67 18.78
N ILE A 161 -12.10 2.92 17.62
CA ILE A 161 -12.59 4.24 17.23
C ILE A 161 -14.11 4.18 17.11
N ARG A 162 -14.77 5.33 17.31
CA ARG A 162 -16.19 5.46 17.04
C ARG A 162 -16.42 5.86 15.59
N ILE A 163 -17.15 5.04 14.85
CA ILE A 163 -17.63 5.37 13.50
C ILE A 163 -18.85 6.30 13.63
N PRO A 164 -18.92 7.41 12.87
CA PRO A 164 -20.08 8.29 12.79
C PRO A 164 -21.37 7.54 12.44
N ASN A 165 -22.49 7.90 13.07
CA ASN A 165 -23.76 7.17 12.94
C ASN A 165 -24.34 7.19 11.52
N ASP A 166 -24.05 8.25 10.77
CA ASP A 166 -24.42 8.45 9.36
C ASP A 166 -23.68 7.51 8.41
N LEU A 167 -22.54 6.96 8.83
CA LEU A 167 -21.77 5.97 8.07
C LEU A 167 -22.13 4.52 8.45
N LEU A 168 -23.06 4.32 9.39
CA LEU A 168 -23.42 2.99 9.90
C LEU A 168 -24.69 2.46 9.24
N ILE A 169 -24.59 1.24 8.72
CA ILE A 169 -25.77 0.43 8.38
C ILE A 169 -26.22 -0.29 9.64
N LYS A 170 -27.47 -0.06 10.06
CA LYS A 170 -28.01 -0.62 11.29
C LYS A 170 -28.51 -2.05 11.07
N ASP A 171 -27.87 -3.01 11.73
CA ASP A 171 -28.35 -4.38 11.73
C ASP A 171 -29.68 -4.47 12.50
N GLN A 172 -30.68 -5.03 11.83
CA GLN A 172 -32.01 -5.31 12.39
C GLN A 172 -32.18 -6.82 12.66
N GLY A 173 -31.08 -7.52 12.95
CA GLY A 173 -31.04 -8.96 13.20
C GLY A 173 -30.95 -9.83 11.94
N ARG A 174 -30.59 -9.24 10.79
CA ARG A 174 -30.39 -9.99 9.53
C ARG A 174 -28.91 -10.07 9.13
N GLY A 175 -28.01 -9.51 9.94
CA GLY A 175 -26.57 -9.60 9.77
C GLY A 175 -26.12 -9.09 8.40
N ILE A 176 -25.32 -9.89 7.70
CA ILE A 176 -24.75 -9.55 6.39
C ILE A 176 -25.83 -9.28 5.33
N GLN A 177 -27.02 -9.87 5.45
CA GLN A 177 -28.09 -9.66 4.48
C GLN A 177 -28.53 -8.19 4.43
N VAL A 178 -28.48 -7.47 5.57
CA VAL A 178 -28.78 -6.02 5.58
C VAL A 178 -27.77 -5.27 4.73
N LEU A 179 -26.49 -5.63 4.81
CA LEU A 179 -25.42 -5.01 4.03
C LEU A 179 -25.58 -5.31 2.53
N ILE A 180 -25.91 -6.55 2.18
CA ILE A 180 -26.12 -6.95 0.78
C ILE A 180 -27.31 -6.19 0.20
N ASP A 181 -28.44 -6.12 0.91
CA ASP A 181 -29.65 -5.42 0.44
C ASP A 181 -29.40 -3.92 0.28
N ASP A 182 -28.62 -3.31 1.16
CA ASP A 182 -28.30 -1.87 1.15
C ASP A 182 -27.32 -1.50 0.02
N ILE A 183 -26.24 -2.27 -0.14
CA ILE A 183 -25.20 -2.01 -1.14
C ILE A 183 -25.65 -2.47 -2.54
N TYR A 184 -26.34 -3.62 -2.64
CA TYR A 184 -26.81 -4.24 -3.88
C TYR A 184 -28.35 -4.36 -3.95
N PRO A 185 -29.08 -3.24 -4.00
CA PRO A 185 -30.54 -3.27 -4.09
C PRO A 185 -31.00 -3.94 -5.40
N ASN A 186 -31.95 -4.89 -5.30
CA ASN A 186 -32.48 -5.65 -6.45
C ASN A 186 -31.40 -6.42 -7.23
N LEU A 187 -30.37 -6.95 -6.55
CA LEU A 187 -29.28 -7.70 -7.18
C LEU A 187 -29.75 -8.77 -8.18
N LYS A 188 -30.83 -9.49 -7.89
CA LYS A 188 -31.41 -10.52 -8.77
C LYS A 188 -31.79 -10.01 -10.17
N GLU A 189 -32.10 -8.72 -10.29
CA GLU A 189 -32.49 -8.09 -11.55
C GLU A 189 -31.28 -7.48 -12.28
N HIS A 190 -30.20 -7.16 -11.55
CA HIS A 190 -29.06 -6.41 -12.05
C HIS A 190 -27.73 -7.18 -12.08
N TYR A 191 -27.71 -8.48 -11.71
CA TYR A 191 -26.46 -9.26 -11.63
C TYR A 191 -25.72 -9.44 -12.97
N LEU A 192 -26.39 -9.19 -14.10
CA LEU A 192 -25.76 -9.17 -15.44
C LEU A 192 -25.33 -7.76 -15.88
N ASP A 193 -25.70 -6.72 -15.15
CA ASP A 193 -25.33 -5.34 -15.47
C ASP A 193 -23.96 -4.98 -14.87
N SER A 194 -22.94 -5.00 -15.73
CA SER A 194 -21.58 -4.63 -15.35
C SER A 194 -21.48 -3.21 -14.80
N SER A 195 -22.26 -2.26 -15.30
CA SER A 195 -22.23 -0.87 -14.85
C SER A 195 -22.83 -0.69 -13.45
N TYR A 196 -23.79 -1.54 -13.10
CA TYR A 196 -24.38 -1.64 -11.77
C TYR A 196 -23.38 -2.23 -10.76
N LEU A 197 -22.68 -3.30 -11.13
CA LEU A 197 -21.74 -4.01 -10.24
C LEU A 197 -20.46 -3.22 -9.97
N GLN A 198 -19.88 -2.55 -10.98
CA GLN A 198 -18.58 -1.87 -10.86
C GLN A 198 -18.55 -0.71 -9.85
N LYS A 199 -19.72 -0.16 -9.48
CA LYS A 199 -19.83 1.00 -8.57
C LYS A 199 -19.97 0.58 -7.10
N ARG A 200 -19.94 -0.72 -6.80
CA ARG A 200 -20.31 -1.29 -5.51
C ARG A 200 -19.28 -2.33 -5.08
N ALA A 201 -19.02 -2.39 -3.78
CA ALA A 201 -18.18 -3.41 -3.19
C ALA A 201 -18.56 -3.62 -1.73
N ILE A 202 -18.53 -4.87 -1.28
CA ILE A 202 -18.50 -5.24 0.13
C ILE A 202 -17.07 -5.70 0.41
N LEU A 203 -16.41 -5.07 1.39
CA LEU A 203 -15.05 -5.43 1.79
C LEU A 203 -15.12 -6.26 3.06
N ALA A 204 -14.38 -7.37 3.08
CA ALA A 204 -14.23 -8.21 4.27
C ALA A 204 -12.74 -8.37 4.64
N PRO A 205 -12.40 -8.54 5.93
CA PRO A 205 -11.01 -8.63 6.37
C PRO A 205 -10.28 -9.89 5.90
N LYS A 206 -11.00 -10.99 5.66
CA LYS A 206 -10.42 -12.27 5.26
C LYS A 206 -11.05 -12.78 3.97
N ASN A 207 -10.24 -13.48 3.18
CA ASN A 207 -10.73 -14.13 1.96
C ASN A 207 -11.82 -15.17 2.23
N VAL A 208 -11.77 -15.88 3.37
CA VAL A 208 -12.83 -16.84 3.74
C VAL A 208 -14.18 -16.15 3.87
N ASP A 209 -14.21 -14.94 4.46
CA ASP A 209 -15.43 -14.16 4.59
C ASP A 209 -15.88 -13.60 3.23
N VAL A 210 -14.93 -13.23 2.35
CA VAL A 210 -15.22 -12.84 0.95
C VAL A 210 -15.85 -13.99 0.17
N ASP A 211 -15.30 -15.20 0.32
CA ASP A 211 -15.78 -16.41 -0.36
C ASP A 211 -17.16 -16.85 0.16
N GLU A 212 -17.49 -16.58 1.42
CA GLU A 212 -18.83 -16.83 1.98
C GLU A 212 -19.87 -15.82 1.45
N ILE A 213 -19.46 -14.58 1.17
CA ILE A 213 -20.33 -13.52 0.67
C ILE A 213 -20.62 -13.66 -0.84
N ASN A 214 -19.64 -14.10 -1.62
CA ASN A 214 -19.74 -14.24 -3.08
C ASN A 214 -20.56 -15.45 -3.53
#